data_AF-A0A9E3BKF1-F1
#
_entry.id   AF-A0A9E3BKF1-F1
#
_cell.length_a   1.000
_cell.length_b   1.000
_cell.length_c   1.000
_cell.angle_alpha   90.00
_cell.angle_beta   90.00
_cell.angle_gamma   90.00
#
_symmetry.space_group_name_H-M   'P 1'
#
loop_
_entity.id
_entity.type
_entity.pdbx_description
1 polymer ?
#
loop_
_entity_poly.entity_id
_entity_poly.type
_entity_poly.pdbx_seq_one_letter_code
_entity_poly.pdbx_strand_id
1 'polypeptide(L)'
;PPTRVWGVPAAGLWAHRLGDQRAKRLLLTGDCITGAQAAEWGLAVEAPDPKNLDERTERLVERIATVPVNQLIMVKLALNSALLQQGVATSRMVSTVFDGVARHTPEGHAFVADAVEHGFRDAVRHRDEPFGDYGRQASGV
;
A
#
# COMPACT_ATOMS: atom_id res chain seq x y z
N PRO A 1 -9.72 -3.41 -3.85
CA PRO A 1 -8.66 -2.40 -4.17
C PRO A 1 -8.24 -2.46 -5.67
N PRO A 2 -7.47 -1.50 -6.20
CA PRO A 2 -7.22 -1.38 -7.65
C PRO A 2 -6.45 -2.57 -8.27
N THR A 3 -5.74 -3.37 -7.46
CA THR A 3 -5.08 -4.59 -7.97
C THR A 3 -6.06 -5.67 -8.45
N ARG A 4 -7.33 -5.60 -8.05
CA ARG A 4 -8.40 -6.47 -8.59
C ARG A 4 -8.77 -6.06 -10.02
N VAL A 5 -8.84 -4.76 -10.28
CA VAL A 5 -9.01 -4.16 -11.61
C VAL A 5 -8.70 -2.65 -11.54
N TRP A 6 -8.20 -2.12 -12.65
CA TRP A 6 -7.97 -0.68 -12.91
C TRP A 6 -6.75 -0.06 -12.21
N GLY A 7 -5.83 -0.85 -11.66
CA GLY A 7 -4.52 -0.32 -11.28
C GLY A 7 -3.50 -1.36 -10.83
N VAL A 8 -2.23 -0.96 -10.90
CA VAL A 8 -1.11 -1.66 -10.28
C VAL A 8 -0.39 -0.63 -9.42
N PRO A 9 0.07 -0.91 -8.19
CA PRO A 9 0.64 0.12 -7.33
C PRO A 9 1.88 0.79 -7.94
N ALA A 10 1.69 1.96 -8.59
CA ALA A 10 2.70 2.62 -9.42
C ALA A 10 4.00 2.95 -8.66
N ALA A 11 3.91 3.12 -7.34
CA ALA A 11 5.08 3.34 -6.49
C ALA A 11 6.06 2.15 -6.49
N GLY A 12 5.58 0.92 -6.73
CA GLY A 12 6.38 -0.30 -6.83
C GLY A 12 7.04 -0.74 -5.51
N LEU A 13 6.46 -0.40 -4.35
CA LEU A 13 7.13 -0.55 -3.06
C LEU A 13 6.78 -1.81 -2.26
N TRP A 14 5.73 -2.55 -2.60
CA TRP A 14 5.22 -3.64 -1.75
C TRP A 14 6.28 -4.72 -1.47
N ALA A 15 7.00 -5.21 -2.48
CA ALA A 15 8.06 -6.20 -2.28
C ALA A 15 9.24 -5.65 -1.44
N HIS A 16 9.56 -4.36 -1.58
CA HIS A 16 10.60 -3.70 -0.77
C HIS A 16 10.20 -3.49 0.70
N ARG A 17 8.91 -3.52 1.00
CA ARG A 17 8.38 -3.32 2.36
C ARG A 17 7.99 -4.63 3.05
N LEU A 18 7.50 -5.60 2.30
CA LEU A 18 6.93 -6.84 2.84
C LEU A 18 7.72 -8.09 2.44
N GLY A 19 8.71 -7.98 1.57
CA GLY A 19 9.33 -9.13 0.92
C GLY A 19 8.40 -9.76 -0.11
N ASP A 20 8.90 -10.78 -0.82
CA ASP A 20 8.22 -11.38 -1.96
C ASP A 20 6.89 -12.07 -1.59
N GLN A 21 6.91 -12.95 -0.58
CA GLN A 21 5.76 -13.78 -0.21
C GLN A 21 4.55 -12.94 0.22
N ARG A 22 4.74 -12.00 1.16
CA ARG A 22 3.66 -11.16 1.69
C ARG A 22 3.19 -10.13 0.67
N ALA A 23 4.09 -9.55 -0.13
CA ALA A 23 3.68 -8.66 -1.22
C ALA A 23 2.79 -9.39 -2.22
N LYS A 24 3.18 -10.59 -2.67
CA LYS A 24 2.36 -11.41 -3.58
C LYS A 24 1.03 -11.82 -2.95
N ARG A 25 1.00 -12.18 -1.66
CA ARG A 25 -0.25 -12.49 -0.93
C ARG A 25 -1.30 -11.38 -1.08
N LEU A 26 -0.88 -10.12 -1.01
CA LEU A 26 -1.78 -8.97 -1.13
C LEU A 26 -2.04 -8.57 -2.58
N LEU A 27 -1.00 -8.52 -3.42
CA LEU A 27 -1.15 -7.98 -4.78
C LEU A 27 -1.82 -8.95 -5.76
N LEU A 28 -1.76 -10.26 -5.51
CA LEU A 28 -2.44 -11.27 -6.34
C LEU A 28 -3.92 -11.46 -5.97
N THR A 29 -4.38 -10.90 -4.84
CA THR A 29 -5.77 -11.03 -4.36
C THR A 29 -6.48 -9.69 -4.28
N GLY A 30 -5.72 -8.61 -4.05
CA GLY A 30 -6.27 -7.35 -3.61
C GLY A 30 -6.88 -7.41 -2.23
N ASP A 31 -6.40 -8.27 -1.34
CA ASP A 31 -6.84 -8.25 0.04
C ASP A 31 -6.16 -7.11 0.81
N CYS A 32 -6.85 -6.61 1.83
CA CYS A 32 -6.32 -5.63 2.77
C CYS A 32 -5.95 -6.30 4.10
N ILE A 33 -4.93 -5.76 4.77
CA ILE A 33 -4.53 -6.16 6.12
C ILE A 33 -4.97 -5.10 7.13
N THR A 34 -5.17 -5.54 8.36
CA THR A 34 -5.39 -4.63 9.50
C THR A 34 -4.12 -3.88 9.88
N GLY A 35 -4.25 -2.82 10.68
CA GLY A 35 -3.08 -2.13 11.26
C GLY A 35 -2.21 -3.07 12.09
N ALA A 36 -2.81 -3.94 12.90
CA ALA A 36 -2.10 -4.91 13.73
C ALA A 36 -1.24 -5.87 12.88
N GLN A 37 -1.81 -6.42 11.80
CA GLN A 37 -1.07 -7.24 10.84
C GLN A 37 0.03 -6.46 10.12
N ALA A 38 -0.22 -5.19 9.78
CA ALA A 38 0.81 -4.35 9.16
C ALA A 38 2.02 -4.16 10.09
N ALA A 39 1.82 -4.04 11.41
CA ALA A 39 2.93 -4.01 12.38
C ALA A 39 3.63 -5.38 12.50
N GLU A 40 2.86 -6.47 12.60
CA GLU A 40 3.41 -7.83 12.63
C GLU A 40 4.26 -8.15 11.37
N TRP A 41 3.85 -7.61 10.22
CA TRP A 41 4.50 -7.86 8.94
C TRP A 41 5.65 -6.90 8.64
N GLY A 42 5.88 -5.90 9.50
CA GLY A 42 6.93 -4.90 9.34
C GLY A 42 6.63 -3.79 8.32
N LEU A 43 5.38 -3.66 7.88
CA LEU A 43 4.94 -2.52 7.06
C LEU A 43 4.74 -1.26 7.92
N ALA A 44 4.25 -1.43 9.15
CA ALA A 44 4.17 -0.40 10.18
C ALA A 44 5.19 -0.67 11.29
N VAL A 45 5.66 0.37 11.96
CA VAL A 45 6.58 0.24 13.11
C VAL A 45 5.84 -0.08 14.42
N GLU A 46 4.61 0.40 14.55
CA GLU A 46 3.67 0.07 15.63
C GLU A 46 2.22 0.20 15.13
N ALA A 47 1.29 -0.48 15.79
CA ALA A 47 -0.15 -0.42 15.49
C ALA A 47 -0.97 -0.30 16.78
N PRO A 48 -1.02 0.90 17.39
CA PRO A 48 -1.80 1.15 18.60
C PRO A 48 -3.30 0.97 18.37
N ASP A 49 -4.05 0.75 19.45
CA ASP A 49 -5.51 0.90 19.42
C ASP A 49 -5.89 2.29 18.86
N PRO A 50 -6.99 2.43 18.11
CA PRO A 50 -7.38 3.70 17.49
C PRO A 50 -7.44 4.88 18.47
N LYS A 51 -7.89 4.65 19.71
CA LYS A 51 -7.97 5.66 20.77
C LYS A 51 -6.62 6.21 21.24
N ASN A 52 -5.54 5.47 20.99
CA ASN A 52 -4.18 5.83 21.41
C ASN A 52 -3.30 6.26 20.22
N LEU A 53 -3.81 6.21 18.98
CA LEU A 53 -3.01 6.43 17.77
C LEU A 53 -2.35 7.82 17.76
N ASP A 54 -3.11 8.86 18.13
CA ASP A 54 -2.61 10.24 18.12
C ASP A 54 -1.48 10.43 19.14
N GLU A 55 -1.71 10.00 20.40
CA GLU A 55 -0.70 10.08 21.48
C GLU A 55 0.59 9.33 21.09
N ARG A 56 0.45 8.13 20.53
CA ARG A 56 1.59 7.31 20.12
C ARG A 56 2.35 7.90 18.94
N THR A 57 1.64 8.55 18.01
CA THR A 57 2.23 9.26 16.88
C THR A 57 3.05 10.46 17.37
N GLU A 58 2.48 11.31 18.24
CA GLU A 58 3.20 12.44 18.84
C GLU A 58 4.45 11.99 19.58
N ARG A 59 4.33 10.94 20.40
CA ARG A 59 5.47 10.36 21.10
C ARG A 59 6.58 9.91 20.15
N LEU A 60 6.25 9.31 19.00
CA LEU A 60 7.26 8.88 18.02
C LEU A 60 7.98 10.09 17.42
N VAL A 61 7.24 11.10 16.96
CA VAL A 61 7.84 12.26 16.29
C VAL A 61 8.59 13.17 17.26
N GLU A 62 8.13 13.32 18.50
CA GLU A 62 8.86 14.03 19.57
C GLU A 62 10.23 13.40 19.78
N ARG A 63 10.30 12.07 19.86
CA ARG A 63 11.58 11.36 20.01
C ARG A 63 12.49 11.58 18.81
N ILE A 64 11.97 11.54 17.58
CA ILE A 64 12.76 11.82 16.38
C ILE A 64 13.27 13.27 16.39
N ALA A 65 12.41 14.23 16.75
CA ALA A 65 12.71 15.65 16.77
C ALA A 65 13.79 16.03 17.80
N THR A 66 13.95 15.25 18.87
CA THR A 66 15.05 15.44 19.84
C THR A 66 16.44 15.10 19.29
N VAL A 67 16.52 14.45 18.13
CA VAL A 67 17.79 14.07 17.50
C VAL A 67 18.32 15.22 16.63
N PRO A 68 19.62 15.57 16.71
CA PRO A 68 20.21 16.58 15.84
C PRO A 68 19.99 16.30 14.35
N VAL A 69 19.66 17.33 13.58
CA VAL A 69 19.30 17.19 12.15
C VAL A 69 20.40 16.53 11.34
N ASN A 70 21.66 16.87 11.59
CA ASN A 70 22.82 16.25 10.94
C ASN A 70 22.88 14.73 11.22
N GLN A 71 22.58 14.29 12.45
CA GLN A 71 22.52 12.87 12.80
C GLN A 71 21.38 12.16 12.04
N LEU A 72 20.19 12.75 11.99
CA LEU A 72 19.05 12.20 11.25
C LEU A 72 19.36 12.05 9.76
N ILE A 73 20.00 13.05 9.15
CA ILE A 73 20.40 13.02 7.75
C ILE A 73 21.39 11.88 7.51
N MET A 74 22.47 11.79 8.30
CA MET A 74 23.49 10.75 8.12
C MET A 74 22.90 9.34 8.27
N VAL A 75 22.07 9.10 9.28
CA VAL A 75 21.40 7.80 9.49
C VAL A 75 20.50 7.47 8.31
N LYS A 76 19.68 8.42 7.84
CA LYS A 76 18.78 8.19 6.70
C LYS A 76 19.54 7.93 5.40
N LEU A 77 20.64 8.63 5.14
CA LEU A 77 21.51 8.39 3.98
C LEU A 77 22.13 6.99 4.03
N ALA A 78 22.65 6.59 5.20
CA ALA A 78 23.24 5.27 5.40
C ALA A 78 22.19 4.15 5.15
N LEU A 79 21.00 4.25 5.75
CA LEU A 79 19.94 3.25 5.58
C LEU A 79 19.38 3.21 4.15
N ASN A 80 19.24 4.36 3.51
CA ASN A 80 18.74 4.42 2.13
C ASN A 80 19.69 3.78 1.11
N SER A 81 21.00 3.68 1.40
CA SER A 81 21.94 3.03 0.49
C SER A 81 21.53 1.57 0.22
N ALA A 82 21.26 0.80 1.27
CA ALA A 82 20.80 -0.59 1.16
C ALA A 82 19.42 -0.69 0.52
N LEU A 83 18.48 0.20 0.91
CA LEU A 83 17.13 0.20 0.35
C LEU A 83 17.12 0.46 -1.15
N LEU A 84 17.85 1.47 -1.62
CA LEU A 84 17.87 1.83 -3.03
C LEU A 84 18.62 0.78 -3.86
N GLN A 85 19.60 0.09 -3.28
CA GLN A 85 20.33 -1.01 -3.92
C GLN A 85 19.45 -2.25 -4.18
N GLN A 86 18.27 -2.35 -3.56
CA GLN A 86 17.27 -3.37 -3.90
C GLN A 86 16.61 -3.15 -5.28
N GLY A 87 16.89 -2.04 -5.97
CA GLY A 87 16.32 -1.75 -7.29
C GLY A 87 14.98 -1.01 -7.27
N VAL A 88 14.72 -0.20 -6.23
CA VAL A 88 13.47 0.58 -6.05
C VAL A 88 13.11 1.41 -7.30
N ALA A 89 14.11 1.98 -7.99
CA ALA A 89 13.88 2.77 -9.20
C ALA A 89 13.28 1.92 -10.34
N THR A 90 13.81 0.70 -10.55
CA THR A 90 13.31 -0.23 -11.55
C THR A 90 11.91 -0.71 -11.20
N SER A 91 11.68 -1.10 -9.94
CA SER A 91 10.36 -1.51 -9.45
C SER A 91 9.30 -0.42 -9.66
N ARG A 92 9.64 0.84 -9.36
CA ARG A 92 8.75 1.98 -9.60
C ARG A 92 8.48 2.19 -11.09
N MET A 93 9.52 2.19 -11.92
CA MET A 93 9.39 2.41 -13.36
C MET A 93 8.42 1.41 -13.98
N VAL A 94 8.67 0.11 -13.78
CA VAL A 94 7.83 -0.93 -14.38
C VAL A 94 6.42 -0.94 -13.78
N SER A 95 6.28 -0.69 -12.47
CA SER A 95 4.96 -0.62 -11.84
C SER A 95 4.14 0.58 -12.34
N THR A 96 4.78 1.71 -12.65
CA THR A 96 4.11 2.87 -13.24
C THR A 96 3.62 2.57 -14.65
N VAL A 97 4.43 1.86 -15.45
CA VAL A 97 4.01 1.38 -16.78
C VAL A 97 2.82 0.44 -16.65
N PHE A 98 2.88 -0.54 -15.74
CA PHE A 98 1.78 -1.50 -15.53
C PHE A 98 0.51 -0.86 -14.99
N ASP A 99 0.61 0.18 -14.16
CA ASP A 99 -0.56 0.97 -13.77
C ASP A 99 -1.20 1.65 -14.99
N GLY A 100 -0.38 2.19 -15.89
CA GLY A 100 -0.82 2.68 -17.19
C GLY A 100 -1.56 1.61 -17.99
N VAL A 101 -0.96 0.43 -18.14
CA VAL A 101 -1.58 -0.71 -18.85
C VAL A 101 -2.91 -1.11 -18.21
N ALA A 102 -2.96 -1.29 -16.89
CA ALA A 102 -4.16 -1.73 -16.16
C ALA A 102 -5.36 -0.79 -16.35
N ARG A 103 -5.11 0.49 -16.62
CA ARG A 103 -6.15 1.49 -16.91
C ARG A 103 -6.64 1.49 -18.38
N HIS A 104 -5.97 0.73 -19.25
CA HIS A 104 -6.27 0.65 -20.69
C HIS A 104 -6.49 -0.79 -21.20
N THR A 105 -6.59 -1.78 -20.31
CA THR A 105 -7.04 -3.12 -20.71
C THR A 105 -8.58 -3.14 -20.87
N PRO A 106 -9.16 -4.16 -21.54
CA PRO A 106 -10.61 -4.33 -21.60
C PRO A 106 -11.28 -4.30 -20.23
N GLU A 107 -10.68 -4.94 -19.22
CA GLU A 107 -11.18 -4.96 -17.84
C GLU A 107 -11.15 -3.57 -17.20
N GLY A 108 -10.07 -2.80 -17.42
CA GLY A 108 -9.96 -1.42 -16.96
C GLY A 108 -11.03 -0.52 -17.58
N HIS A 109 -11.26 -0.64 -18.90
CA HIS A 109 -12.32 0.10 -19.60
C HIS A 109 -13.72 -0.32 -19.13
N ALA A 110 -13.96 -1.61 -18.88
CA ALA A 110 -15.23 -2.10 -18.34
C ALA A 110 -15.51 -1.55 -16.94
N PHE A 111 -14.50 -1.49 -16.06
CA PHE A 111 -14.63 -0.86 -14.75
C PHE A 111 -14.97 0.64 -14.86
N VAL A 112 -14.35 1.36 -15.80
CA VAL A 112 -14.68 2.77 -16.05
C VAL A 112 -16.10 2.93 -16.59
N ALA A 113 -16.54 2.06 -17.51
CA ALA A 113 -17.89 2.08 -18.04
C ALA A 113 -18.93 1.88 -16.92
N ASP A 114 -18.72 0.90 -16.05
CA ASP A 114 -19.56 0.66 -14.87
C ASP A 114 -19.58 1.87 -13.93
N ALA A 115 -18.43 2.50 -13.69
CA ALA A 115 -18.33 3.71 -12.87
C ALA A 115 -19.02 4.93 -13.49
N VAL A 116 -19.07 5.03 -14.83
CA VAL A 116 -19.78 6.11 -15.54
C VAL A 116 -21.29 5.88 -15.51
N GLU A 117 -21.74 4.64 -15.68
CA GLU A 117 -23.16 4.28 -15.72
C GLU A 117 -23.81 4.28 -14.33
N HIS A 118 -23.16 3.66 -13.34
CA HIS A 118 -23.71 3.43 -12.00
C HIS A 118 -23.07 4.29 -10.91
N GLY A 119 -22.00 5.04 -11.25
CA GLY A 119 -21.23 5.82 -10.30
C GLY A 119 -20.08 5.03 -9.66
N PHE A 120 -18.98 5.73 -9.37
CA PHE A 120 -17.75 5.10 -8.89
C PHE A 120 -17.91 4.26 -7.61
N ARG A 121 -18.78 4.67 -6.68
CA ARG A 121 -19.00 3.94 -5.43
C ARG A 121 -19.61 2.56 -5.65
N ASP A 122 -20.50 2.45 -6.64
CA ASP A 122 -21.19 1.21 -6.97
C ASP A 122 -20.27 0.30 -7.80
N ALA A 123 -19.47 0.86 -8.71
CA ALA A 123 -18.42 0.10 -9.38
C ALA A 123 -17.39 -0.50 -8.41
N VAL A 124 -17.01 0.25 -7.36
CA VAL A 124 -16.17 -0.30 -6.27
C VAL A 124 -16.90 -1.40 -5.49
N ARG A 125 -18.22 -1.29 -5.28
CA ARG A 125 -19.00 -2.34 -4.64
C ARG A 125 -19.01 -3.61 -5.47
N HIS A 126 -19.36 -3.51 -6.75
CA HIS A 126 -19.35 -4.66 -7.67
C HIS A 126 -17.98 -5.34 -7.72
N ARG A 127 -16.89 -4.57 -7.61
CA ARG A 127 -15.52 -5.11 -7.57
C ARG A 127 -15.21 -5.87 -6.28
N ASP A 128 -15.59 -5.35 -5.11
CA ASP A 128 -15.11 -5.85 -3.81
C ASP A 128 -16.11 -6.79 -3.10
N GLU A 129 -17.41 -6.65 -3.34
CA GLU A 129 -18.46 -7.49 -2.72
C GLU A 129 -18.28 -9.01 -2.99
N PRO A 130 -17.85 -9.46 -4.19
CA PRO A 130 -17.57 -10.88 -4.42
C PRO A 130 -16.44 -11.46 -3.55
N PHE A 131 -15.57 -10.61 -3.02
CA PHE A 131 -14.47 -11.00 -2.13
C PHE A 131 -14.87 -10.92 -0.64
N GLY A 132 -16.07 -10.43 -0.33
CA GLY A 132 -16.58 -10.34 1.03
C GLY A 132 -15.93 -9.26 1.90
N ASP A 133 -15.26 -8.27 1.29
CA ASP A 133 -14.51 -7.23 2.00
C ASP A 133 -14.83 -5.80 1.55
N TYR A 134 -16.04 -5.57 1.02
CA TYR A 134 -16.46 -4.23 0.63
C TYR A 134 -16.50 -3.26 1.83
N GLY A 135 -16.00 -2.05 1.60
CA GLY A 135 -16.05 -0.97 2.59
C GLY A 135 -15.01 -1.13 3.70
N ARG A 136 -15.47 -1.33 4.95
CA ARG A 136 -14.60 -1.45 6.14
C ARG A 136 -14.43 -2.89 6.63
N GLN A 137 -14.91 -3.87 5.86
CA GLN A 137 -14.79 -5.27 6.19
C GLN A 137 -13.33 -5.74 6.02
N ALA A 138 -12.89 -6.66 6.89
CA ALA A 138 -11.56 -7.23 6.80
C ALA A 138 -11.55 -8.40 5.79
N SER A 139 -10.47 -8.55 5.03
CA SER A 139 -10.35 -9.61 4.02
C SER A 139 -9.98 -11.00 4.59
N GLY A 140 -9.86 -11.15 5.92
CA GLY A 140 -9.53 -12.44 6.56
C GLY A 140 -8.12 -12.97 6.25
N VAL A 141 -7.17 -12.07 6.02
CA VAL A 141 -5.74 -12.38 5.78
C VAL A 141 -5.07 -13.03 6.98
#